data_AF-A0A0P1H1Q6-F1
#
_entry.id   AF-A0A0P1H1Q6-F1
#
_cell.length_a   1.000
_cell.length_b   1.000
_cell.length_c   1.000
_cell.angle_alpha   90.00
_cell.angle_beta   90.00
_cell.angle_gamma   90.00
#
_symmetry.space_group_name_H-M   'P 1'
#
loop_
_entity.id
_entity.type
_entity.pdbx_description
1 polymer ?
#
loop_
_entity_poly.entity_id
_entity_poly.type
_entity_poly.pdbx_seq_one_letter_code
_entity_poly.pdbx_strand_id
1 'polypeptide(L)'
;MSKRMFRKPVKSTRKNRAAAPMTPALQAAVFQVANVAANMSRKDEATQQAARKAIAETIEDWIGFLAEDQPEVVEVFYYEVCMLATAGNRRRIAKHSPMPEGVFERVEDDLREQKEEAKREAEQQKGTEDDTKELVSE
;
A
#
# COMPACT_ATOMS: atom_id res chain seq x y z
N MET A 1 36.14 -64.41 -24.94
CA MET A 1 34.82 -63.99 -25.47
C MET A 1 34.15 -63.10 -24.41
N SER A 2 33.50 -61.96 -24.65
CA SER A 2 33.52 -60.96 -25.70
C SER A 2 33.10 -59.64 -25.01
N LYS A 3 33.87 -58.58 -25.26
CA LYS A 3 33.64 -57.12 -25.12
C LYS A 3 32.62 -56.58 -24.09
N ARG A 4 33.18 -55.96 -23.05
CA ARG A 4 32.57 -54.84 -22.29
C ARG A 4 32.25 -53.67 -23.24
N MET A 5 30.98 -53.38 -23.47
CA MET A 5 30.56 -52.11 -24.09
C MET A 5 30.33 -51.06 -22.99
N PHE A 6 31.38 -50.32 -22.65
CA PHE A 6 31.25 -49.02 -22.00
C PHE A 6 30.51 -48.09 -22.95
N ARG A 7 29.19 -47.90 -22.75
CA ARG A 7 28.46 -46.81 -23.39
C ARG A 7 28.87 -45.52 -22.70
N LYS A 8 29.77 -44.77 -23.36
CA LYS A 8 30.05 -43.36 -22.99
C LYS A 8 28.70 -42.63 -22.94
N PRO A 9 28.37 -41.91 -21.86
CA PRO A 9 27.26 -40.96 -21.93
C PRO A 9 27.67 -39.91 -22.96
N VAL A 10 27.02 -39.90 -24.11
CA VAL A 10 27.10 -38.77 -25.03
C VAL A 10 26.48 -37.63 -24.25
N LYS A 11 27.32 -36.75 -23.70
CA LYS A 11 26.87 -35.48 -23.13
C LYS A 11 26.08 -34.79 -24.24
N SER A 12 24.76 -34.88 -24.14
CA SER A 12 23.86 -33.98 -24.84
C SER A 12 24.22 -32.60 -24.30
N THR A 13 25.12 -31.92 -25.00
CA THR A 13 25.24 -30.47 -24.91
C THR A 13 23.94 -29.95 -25.50
N ARG A 14 22.86 -29.95 -24.70
CA ARG A 14 21.85 -28.93 -24.85
C ARG A 14 22.67 -27.66 -24.80
N LYS A 15 22.90 -27.04 -25.96
CA LYS A 15 23.28 -25.64 -26.00
C LYS A 15 22.21 -25.00 -25.15
N ASN A 16 22.56 -24.66 -23.90
CA ASN A 16 21.89 -23.59 -23.22
C ASN A 16 21.87 -22.50 -24.29
N ARG A 17 20.68 -22.14 -24.77
CA ARG A 17 20.47 -20.81 -25.33
C ARG A 17 20.79 -19.88 -24.16
N ALA A 18 22.09 -19.73 -23.90
CA ALA A 18 22.62 -18.69 -23.08
C ALA A 18 22.01 -17.45 -23.70
N ALA A 19 21.24 -16.72 -22.90
CA ALA A 19 20.77 -15.40 -23.24
C ALA A 19 21.89 -14.74 -24.04
N ALA A 20 21.64 -14.41 -25.31
CA ALA A 20 22.65 -13.81 -26.16
C ALA A 20 23.26 -12.66 -25.33
N PRO A 21 24.58 -12.67 -25.06
CA PRO A 21 25.16 -11.66 -24.20
C PRO A 21 24.80 -10.31 -24.82
N MET A 22 24.12 -9.45 -24.05
CA MET A 22 23.76 -8.12 -24.54
C MET A 22 25.01 -7.49 -25.12
N THR A 23 24.94 -7.04 -26.37
CA THR A 23 26.06 -6.32 -26.97
C THR A 23 26.32 -5.06 -26.15
N PRO A 24 27.56 -4.56 -26.05
CA PRO A 24 27.84 -3.31 -25.32
C PRO A 24 26.96 -2.13 -25.77
N ALA A 25 26.61 -2.08 -27.06
CA ALA A 25 25.66 -1.11 -27.61
C ALA A 25 24.23 -1.30 -27.09
N LEU A 26 23.74 -2.55 -27.01
CA LEU A 26 22.43 -2.87 -26.45
C LEU A 26 22.37 -2.58 -24.95
N GLN A 27 23.44 -2.90 -24.21
CA GLN A 27 23.56 -2.60 -22.79
C GLN A 27 23.54 -1.09 -22.53
N ALA A 28 24.28 -0.30 -23.31
CA ALA A 28 24.25 1.16 -23.24
C ALA A 28 22.86 1.73 -23.55
N ALA A 29 22.17 1.21 -24.59
CA ALA A 29 20.81 1.62 -24.92
C ALA A 29 19.82 1.31 -23.78
N VAL A 30 19.92 0.12 -23.16
CA VAL A 30 19.08 -0.25 -22.01
C VAL A 30 19.35 0.64 -20.81
N PHE A 31 20.61 0.98 -20.51
CA PHE A 31 20.95 1.92 -19.44
C PHE A 31 20.41 3.33 -19.70
N GLN A 32 20.46 3.80 -20.95
CA GLN A 32 19.87 5.09 -21.31
C GLN A 32 18.35 5.10 -21.11
N VAL A 33 17.65 4.04 -21.56
CA VAL A 33 16.21 3.90 -21.34
C VAL A 33 15.88 3.83 -19.84
N ALA A 34 16.65 3.07 -19.06
CA ALA A 34 16.48 3.00 -17.61
C ALA A 34 16.72 4.35 -16.92
N ASN A 35 17.72 5.11 -17.34
CA ASN A 35 18.00 6.45 -16.82
C ASN A 35 16.89 7.45 -17.19
N VAL A 36 16.37 7.39 -18.42
CA VAL A 36 15.24 8.23 -18.84
C VAL A 36 13.99 7.88 -18.03
N ALA A 37 13.67 6.58 -17.88
CA ALA A 37 12.53 6.14 -17.07
C ALA A 37 12.67 6.56 -15.59
N ALA A 38 13.85 6.40 -14.99
CA ALA A 38 14.13 6.85 -13.63
C ALA A 38 14.05 8.37 -13.50
N ASN A 39 14.49 9.13 -14.51
CA ASN A 39 14.37 10.58 -14.53
C ASN A 39 12.91 11.03 -14.68
N MET A 40 12.12 10.38 -15.53
CA MET A 40 10.70 10.68 -15.68
C MET A 40 9.92 10.36 -14.39
N SER A 41 10.19 9.20 -13.78
CA SER A 41 9.59 8.82 -12.49
C SER A 41 9.94 9.81 -11.38
N ARG A 42 11.19 10.27 -11.29
CA ARG A 42 11.60 11.28 -10.30
C ARG A 42 10.94 12.64 -10.53
N LYS A 43 10.80 13.06 -11.80
CA LYS A 43 10.11 14.31 -12.15
C LYS A 43 8.62 14.25 -11.82
N ASP A 44 7.98 13.11 -12.08
CA ASP A 44 6.58 12.89 -11.74
C ASP A 44 6.36 12.93 -10.23
N GLU A 45 7.19 12.22 -9.44
CA GLU A 45 7.11 12.27 -7.97
C GLU A 45 7.35 13.69 -7.43
N ALA A 46 8.32 14.44 -7.98
CA ALA A 46 8.55 15.82 -7.60
C ALA A 46 7.33 16.72 -7.91
N THR A 47 6.65 16.47 -9.03
CA THR A 47 5.44 17.20 -9.42
C THR A 47 4.28 16.88 -8.46
N GLN A 48 4.09 15.59 -8.13
CA GLN A 48 3.07 15.17 -7.17
C GLN A 48 3.36 15.69 -5.76
N GLN A 49 4.63 15.72 -5.34
CA GLN A 49 5.04 16.29 -4.07
C GLN A 49 4.74 17.80 -4.01
N ALA A 50 5.01 18.54 -5.10
CA ALA A 50 4.67 19.95 -5.20
C ALA A 50 3.15 20.17 -5.13
N ALA A 51 2.35 19.35 -5.81
CA ALA A 51 0.89 19.41 -5.73
C ALA A 51 0.36 19.13 -4.31
N ARG A 52 0.86 18.09 -3.63
CA ARG A 52 0.50 17.78 -2.23
C ARG A 52 0.85 18.93 -1.30
N LYS A 53 2.01 19.57 -1.51
CA LYS A 53 2.44 20.72 -0.73
C LYS A 53 1.51 21.91 -0.95
N ALA A 54 1.17 22.23 -2.20
CA ALA A 54 0.24 23.32 -2.51
C ALA A 54 -1.14 23.10 -1.87
N ILE A 55 -1.65 21.86 -1.89
CA ILE A 55 -2.89 21.50 -1.20
C ILE A 55 -2.75 21.74 0.31
N ALA A 56 -1.68 21.25 0.93
CA ALA A 56 -1.45 21.39 2.37
C ALA A 56 -1.29 22.86 2.81
N GLU A 57 -0.68 23.71 1.96
CA GLU A 57 -0.56 25.15 2.20
C GLU A 57 -1.92 25.88 2.10
N THR A 58 -2.86 25.35 1.30
CA THR A 58 -4.16 25.99 1.06
C THR A 58 -5.25 25.51 2.02
N ILE A 59 -5.09 24.32 2.60
CA ILE A 59 -6.18 23.66 3.35
C ILE A 59 -6.57 24.42 4.62
N GLU A 60 -5.63 25.13 5.24
CA GLU A 60 -5.88 25.91 6.46
C GLU A 60 -6.79 27.11 6.17
N ASP A 61 -6.53 27.83 5.07
CA ASP A 61 -7.39 28.94 4.62
C ASP A 61 -8.80 28.45 4.28
N TRP A 62 -8.91 27.28 3.64
CA TRP A 62 -10.21 26.68 3.31
C TRP A 62 -10.99 26.25 4.57
N ILE A 63 -10.32 25.68 5.56
CA ILE A 63 -10.93 25.34 6.85
C ILE A 63 -11.39 26.61 7.57
N GLY A 64 -10.56 27.67 7.57
CA GLY A 64 -10.92 28.97 8.15
C GLY A 64 -12.18 29.56 7.49
N PHE A 65 -12.23 29.54 6.15
CA PHE A 65 -13.40 29.98 5.39
C PHE A 65 -14.68 29.20 5.76
N LEU A 66 -14.57 27.87 5.90
CA LEU A 66 -15.73 27.05 6.27
C LEU A 66 -16.13 27.19 7.74
N ALA A 67 -15.18 27.44 8.65
CA ALA A 67 -15.46 27.57 10.07
C ALA A 67 -16.39 28.75 10.39
N GLU A 68 -16.40 29.79 9.54
CA GLU A 68 -17.25 30.98 9.72
C GLU A 68 -18.72 30.70 9.35
N ASP A 69 -18.96 30.03 8.22
CA ASP A 69 -20.31 29.88 7.65
C ASP A 69 -20.89 28.46 7.80
N GLN A 70 -20.04 27.44 7.93
CA GLN A 70 -20.40 26.02 7.86
C GLN A 70 -19.55 25.15 8.82
N PRO A 71 -19.62 25.40 10.15
CA PRO A 71 -18.81 24.68 11.14
C PRO A 71 -19.06 23.16 11.16
N GLU A 72 -20.26 22.71 10.81
CA GLU A 72 -20.60 21.29 10.66
C GLU A 72 -19.79 20.60 9.57
N VAL A 73 -19.45 21.31 8.49
CA VAL A 73 -18.63 20.77 7.39
C VAL A 73 -17.19 20.58 7.87
N VAL A 74 -16.69 21.49 8.70
CA VAL A 74 -15.37 21.36 9.34
C VAL A 74 -15.34 20.13 10.25
N GLU A 75 -16.39 19.91 11.04
CA GLU A 75 -16.51 18.73 11.89
C GLU A 75 -16.48 17.42 11.09
N VAL A 76 -17.28 17.34 10.02
CA VAL A 76 -17.33 16.18 9.12
C VAL A 76 -15.96 15.94 8.49
N PHE A 77 -15.29 16.99 8.02
CA PHE A 77 -13.95 16.89 7.44
C PHE A 77 -12.95 16.24 8.42
N TYR A 78 -12.88 16.73 9.67
CA TYR A 78 -11.96 16.16 10.66
C TYR A 78 -12.29 14.72 11.02
N TYR A 79 -13.57 14.40 11.13
CA TYR A 79 -14.03 13.05 11.40
C TYR A 79 -13.58 12.08 10.30
N GLU A 80 -13.90 12.38 9.04
CA GLU A 80 -13.60 11.52 7.90
C GLU A 80 -12.09 11.33 7.69
N VAL A 81 -11.32 12.42 7.75
CA VAL A 81 -9.86 12.35 7.60
C VAL A 81 -9.25 11.51 8.73
N CYS A 82 -9.76 11.64 9.95
CA CYS A 82 -9.27 10.82 11.06
C CYS A 82 -9.65 9.35 10.91
N MET A 83 -10.87 9.02 10.46
CA MET A 83 -11.27 7.63 10.22
C MET A 83 -10.34 6.90 9.23
N LEU A 84 -9.83 7.60 8.22
CA LEU A 84 -8.89 7.05 7.23
C LEU A 84 -7.43 7.07 7.69
N ALA A 85 -7.09 7.92 8.65
CA ALA A 85 -5.71 8.14 9.06
C ALA A 85 -5.17 6.99 9.93
N THR A 86 -3.86 6.75 9.80
CA THR A 86 -3.13 5.91 10.75
C THR A 86 -3.22 6.48 12.17
N ALA A 87 -3.08 5.64 13.19
CA ALA A 87 -3.13 6.09 14.59
C ALA A 87 -2.12 7.21 14.90
N GLY A 88 -0.92 7.17 14.29
CA GLY A 88 0.07 8.22 14.43
C GLY A 88 -0.36 9.54 13.78
N ASN A 89 -1.00 9.49 12.61
CA ASN A 89 -1.49 10.68 11.92
C ASN A 89 -2.71 11.27 12.63
N ARG A 90 -3.66 10.46 13.10
CA ARG A 90 -4.79 10.94 13.90
C ARG A 90 -4.33 11.76 15.11
N ARG A 91 -3.34 11.27 15.86
CA ARG A 91 -2.76 12.01 17.00
C ARG A 91 -2.08 13.33 16.63
N ARG A 92 -1.62 13.48 15.38
CA ARG A 92 -1.07 14.74 14.88
C ARG A 92 -2.19 15.69 14.46
N ILE A 93 -3.20 15.16 13.76
CA ILE A 93 -4.40 15.90 13.36
C ILE A 93 -5.14 16.42 14.60
N ALA A 94 -5.22 15.62 15.67
CA ALA A 94 -5.80 16.00 16.97
C ALA A 94 -5.17 17.24 17.62
N LYS A 95 -3.98 17.65 17.18
CA LYS A 95 -3.29 18.85 17.68
C LYS A 95 -3.52 20.08 16.78
N HIS A 96 -4.28 19.92 15.70
CA HIS A 96 -4.56 21.00 14.78
C HIS A 96 -5.54 21.97 15.41
N SER A 97 -5.19 23.25 15.47
CA SER A 97 -5.94 24.24 16.27
C SER A 97 -7.40 24.41 15.82
N PRO A 98 -7.72 24.38 14.51
CA PRO A 98 -9.11 24.37 14.03
C PRO A 98 -9.94 23.11 14.31
N MET A 99 -9.39 22.06 14.93
CA MET A 99 -10.14 20.82 15.15
C MET A 99 -11.26 21.02 16.18
N PRO A 100 -12.53 20.68 15.83
CA PRO A 100 -13.63 20.78 16.78
C PRO A 100 -13.48 19.79 17.95
N GLU A 101 -13.91 20.23 19.13
CA GLU A 101 -13.91 19.40 20.34
C GLU A 101 -14.80 18.16 20.17
N GLY A 102 -14.39 17.02 20.75
CA GLY A 102 -15.17 15.79 20.74
C GLY A 102 -15.02 14.93 19.48
N VAL A 103 -14.54 15.49 18.36
CA VAL A 103 -14.36 14.74 17.11
C VAL A 103 -13.31 13.64 17.25
N PHE A 104 -12.21 13.93 17.95
CA PHE A 104 -11.14 12.98 18.13
C PHE A 104 -11.59 11.79 18.99
N GLU A 105 -12.29 12.06 20.08
CA GLU A 105 -12.86 11.06 20.97
C GLU A 105 -13.85 10.16 20.21
N ARG A 106 -14.77 10.77 19.45
CA ARG A 106 -15.73 10.02 18.61
C ARG A 106 -15.02 9.06 17.67
N VAL A 107 -13.99 9.51 16.95
CA VAL A 107 -13.24 8.65 16.02
C VAL A 107 -12.54 7.50 16.75
N GLU A 108 -11.94 7.76 17.92
CA GLU A 108 -11.27 6.69 18.67
C GLU A 108 -12.24 5.67 19.27
N ASP A 109 -13.48 6.06 19.55
CA ASP A 109 -14.55 5.16 19.99
C ASP A 109 -15.08 4.32 18.82
N ASP A 110 -15.40 4.94 17.68
CA ASP A 110 -15.91 4.24 16.49
C ASP A 110 -14.88 3.24 15.94
N LEU A 111 -13.59 3.61 15.90
CA LEU A 111 -12.52 2.71 15.48
C LEU A 111 -12.28 1.56 16.48
N ARG A 112 -12.65 1.74 17.75
CA ARG A 112 -12.59 0.68 18.75
C ARG A 112 -13.73 -0.31 18.53
N GLU A 113 -14.94 0.20 18.34
CA GLU A 113 -16.12 -0.60 18.02
C GLU A 113 -15.89 -1.45 16.76
N GLN A 114 -15.42 -0.85 15.67
CA GLN A 114 -15.11 -1.58 14.42
C GLN A 114 -14.10 -2.70 14.61
N LYS A 115 -13.08 -2.51 15.47
CA LYS A 115 -12.09 -3.55 15.77
C LYS A 115 -12.68 -4.68 16.59
N GLU A 116 -13.55 -4.35 17.54
CA GLU A 116 -14.24 -5.35 18.34
C GLU A 116 -15.21 -6.17 17.47
N GLU A 117 -15.96 -5.53 16.60
CA GLU A 117 -16.86 -6.19 15.65
C GLU A 117 -16.10 -7.10 14.70
N ALA A 118 -15.04 -6.61 14.05
CA ALA A 118 -14.20 -7.42 13.18
C ALA A 118 -13.58 -8.63 13.91
N LYS A 119 -13.25 -8.49 15.21
CA LYS A 119 -12.77 -9.60 16.03
C LYS A 119 -13.88 -10.63 16.28
N ARG A 120 -15.10 -10.19 16.61
CA ARG A 120 -16.25 -11.09 16.80
C ARG A 120 -16.58 -11.85 15.51
N GLU A 121 -16.57 -11.18 14.38
CA GLU A 121 -16.78 -11.82 13.07
C GLU A 121 -15.70 -12.86 12.76
N ALA A 122 -14.42 -12.54 13.01
CA ALA A 122 -13.32 -13.47 12.80
C ALA A 122 -13.40 -14.70 13.73
N GLU A 123 -13.90 -14.54 14.96
CA GLU A 123 -14.14 -15.64 15.89
C GLU A 123 -15.32 -16.52 15.46
N GLN A 124 -16.41 -15.92 14.96
CA GLN A 124 -17.54 -16.66 14.42
C GLN A 124 -17.17 -17.46 13.16
N GLN A 125 -16.39 -16.87 12.25
CA GLN A 125 -15.93 -17.55 11.04
C GLN A 125 -15.04 -18.77 11.35
N LYS A 126 -14.15 -18.64 12.34
CA LYS A 126 -13.32 -19.77 12.80
C LYS A 126 -14.15 -20.89 13.42
N GLY A 127 -15.16 -20.54 14.24
CA GLY A 127 -16.06 -21.53 14.83
C GLY A 127 -16.82 -22.33 13.77
N THR A 128 -17.33 -21.67 12.73
CA THR A 128 -18.01 -22.35 11.62
C THR A 128 -17.09 -23.23 10.76
N GLU A 129 -15.82 -22.85 10.56
CA GLU A 129 -14.87 -23.67 9.79
C GLU A 129 -14.44 -24.95 10.52
N ASP A 130 -14.33 -24.91 11.85
CA ASP A 130 -14.01 -26.10 12.66
C ASP A 130 -15.22 -27.05 12.75
N ASP A 131 -16.44 -26.53 12.99
CA ASP A 131 -17.68 -27.34 12.97
C ASP A 131 -17.92 -28.01 11.62
N THR A 132 -17.61 -27.34 10.51
CA THR A 132 -17.80 -27.89 9.16
C THR A 132 -16.77 -28.98 8.83
N LYS A 133 -15.55 -28.93 9.39
CA LYS A 133 -14.53 -29.98 9.21
C LYS A 133 -14.83 -31.23 10.04
N GLU A 134 -15.45 -31.07 11.21
CA GLU A 134 -15.84 -32.20 12.06
C GLU A 134 -16.98 -33.01 11.41
N LEU A 135 -17.96 -32.35 10.79
CA LEU A 135 -19.09 -33.00 10.09
C LEU A 135 -18.75 -33.72 8.77
N VAL A 136 -17.59 -33.44 8.16
CA VAL A 136 -17.16 -34.10 6.90
C VAL A 136 -16.23 -35.30 7.17
N SER A 137 -15.90 -35.55 8.44
CA SER A 137 -14.92 -36.57 8.86
C SER A 137 -15.55 -37.84 9.48
N GLU A 138 -16.88 -37.93 9.58
CA GLU A 138 -17.64 -39.14 9.99
C GLU A 138 -18.23 -39.90 8.79
#